data_AF-A0A518VEP8-F1
#
_entry.id   AF-A0A518VEP8-F1
#
_cell.length_a   1.000
_cell.length_b   1.000
_cell.length_c   1.000
_cell.angle_alpha   90.00
_cell.angle_beta   90.00
_cell.angle_gamma   90.00
#
_symmetry.space_group_name_H-M   'P 1'
#
loop_
_entity.id
_entity.type
_entity.pdbx_description
1 polymer ?
#
loop_
_entity_poly.entity_id
_entity_poly.type
_entity_poly.pdbx_seq_one_letter_code
_entity_poly.pdbx_strand_id
1 'polypeptide(L)'
;MKYVPHAYQRYCINRLITDETLGLLLDMGLGKTIITLTAINDLKYNQFAVSKILVIAPKKVAESTWVKEAAKWGHLQLLRIIPALGTLTKRVKALNTPADIYVI
;
A
#
# COMPACT_ATOMS: atom_id res chain seq x y z
N MET A 1 -15.09 6.10 -2.46
CA MET A 1 -15.06 7.57 -2.27
C MET A 1 -13.99 8.20 -3.18
N LYS A 2 -14.16 9.47 -3.59
CA LYS A 2 -13.11 10.22 -4.30
C LYS A 2 -12.11 10.74 -3.28
N TYR A 3 -10.84 10.38 -3.44
CA TYR A 3 -9.77 10.87 -2.59
C TYR A 3 -9.29 12.24 -3.11
N VAL A 4 -9.26 13.24 -2.22
CA VAL A 4 -8.69 14.55 -2.49
C VAL A 4 -7.60 14.78 -1.43
N PRO A 5 -6.32 14.54 -1.76
CA PRO A 5 -5.25 14.61 -0.79
C PRO A 5 -5.07 16.04 -0.28
N HIS A 6 -4.86 16.22 1.02
CA HIS A 6 -4.40 17.51 1.57
C HIS A 6 -3.01 17.88 1.04
N ALA A 7 -2.61 19.14 1.20
CA ALA A 7 -1.30 19.61 0.71
C ALA A 7 -0.13 18.78 1.25
N TYR A 8 -0.14 18.45 2.55
CA TYR A 8 0.90 17.60 3.16
C TYR A 8 0.88 16.17 2.59
N GLN A 9 -0.30 15.62 2.28
CA GLN A 9 -0.42 14.28 1.70
C GLN A 9 0.14 14.26 0.29
N ARG A 10 -0.16 15.28 -0.53
CA ARG A 10 0.42 15.44 -1.87
C ARG A 10 1.95 15.51 -1.81
N TYR A 11 2.48 16.29 -0.87
CA TYR A 11 3.92 16.35 -0.64
C TYR A 11 4.49 14.97 -0.33
N CYS A 12 3.93 14.23 0.64
CA CYS A 12 4.40 12.89 0.98
C CYS A 12 4.28 11.87 -0.17
N ILE A 13 3.18 11.92 -0.94
CA ILE A 13 2.98 11.06 -2.12
C ILE A 13 4.09 11.32 -3.15
N ASN A 14 4.35 12.59 -3.47
CA ASN A 14 5.38 12.94 -4.44
C ASN A 14 6.78 12.49 -3.97
N ARG A 15 7.10 12.69 -2.68
CA ARG A 15 8.37 12.22 -2.11
C ARG A 15 8.52 10.70 -2.21
N LEU A 16 7.46 9.93 -1.96
CA LEU A 16 7.46 8.46 -2.13
C LEU A 16 7.64 8.00 -3.57
N ILE A 17 7.26 8.84 -4.55
CA ILE A 17 7.40 8.54 -5.97
C ILE A 17 8.80 8.87 -6.47
N THR A 18 9.37 9.99 -6.02
CA THR A 18 10.63 10.53 -6.55
C THR A 18 11.87 10.00 -5.85
N ASP A 19 11.78 9.74 -4.55
CA ASP A 19 12.93 9.30 -3.77
C ASP A 19 13.05 7.77 -3.79
N GLU A 20 14.26 7.28 -3.99
CA GLU A 20 14.55 5.84 -3.90
C GLU A 20 14.29 5.30 -2.48
N THR A 21 14.61 6.09 -1.45
CA THR A 21 14.41 5.73 -0.04
C THR A 21 13.90 6.92 0.77
N LEU A 22 12.90 6.71 1.63
CA LEU A 22 12.27 7.77 2.40
C LEU A 22 11.74 7.28 3.76
N GLY A 23 11.98 8.05 4.82
CA GLY A 23 11.33 7.91 6.11
C GLY A 23 10.17 8.88 6.28
N LEU A 24 8.92 8.39 6.27
CA LEU A 24 7.74 9.21 6.54
C LEU A 24 7.31 9.09 8.01
N LEU A 25 7.62 10.10 8.82
CA LEU A 25 7.17 10.21 10.20
C LEU A 25 5.93 11.12 10.27
N LEU A 26 4.76 10.52 10.47
CA LEU A 26 3.47 11.20 10.50
C LEU A 26 2.66 10.75 11.72
N ASP A 27 1.91 11.67 12.32
CA ASP A 27 1.02 11.38 13.44
C ASP A 27 -0.17 10.51 13.06
N MET A 28 -0.80 9.91 14.08
CA MET A 28 -2.00 9.10 13.91
C MET A 28 -3.13 9.91 13.27
N GLY A 29 -3.90 9.29 12.37
CA GLY A 29 -5.01 9.95 11.66
C GLY A 29 -4.62 10.73 10.40
N LEU A 30 -3.33 10.96 10.12
CA LEU A 30 -2.89 11.71 8.94
C LEU A 30 -2.95 10.95 7.60
N GLY A 31 -3.54 9.75 7.58
CA GLY A 31 -3.72 8.99 6.34
C GLY A 31 -2.44 8.36 5.79
N LYS A 32 -1.51 7.93 6.66
CA LYS A 32 -0.27 7.23 6.27
C LYS A 32 -0.51 6.14 5.22
N THR A 33 -1.49 5.28 5.43
CA THR A 33 -1.80 4.16 4.53
C THR A 33 -2.32 4.63 3.17
N ILE A 34 -3.21 5.62 3.12
CA ILE A 34 -3.75 6.13 1.85
C ILE A 34 -2.69 6.90 1.05
N ILE A 35 -1.79 7.63 1.72
CA ILE A 35 -0.60 8.25 1.11
C ILE A 35 0.23 7.17 0.41
N THR A 36 0.61 6.12 1.13
CA THR A 36 1.46 5.04 0.59
C THR A 36 0.77 4.28 -0.54
N LEU A 37 -0.51 3.92 -0.38
CA LEU A 37 -1.26 3.22 -1.43
C LEU A 37 -1.43 4.06 -2.69
N THR A 38 -1.60 5.37 -2.55
CA THR A 38 -1.70 6.28 -3.71
C THR A 38 -0.37 6.37 -4.45
N ALA A 39 0.76 6.45 -3.75
CA ALA A 39 2.08 6.40 -4.37
C ALA A 39 2.33 5.07 -5.08
N ILE A 40 1.99 3.93 -4.44
CA ILE A 40 2.12 2.61 -5.06
C ILE A 40 1.27 2.50 -6.34
N ASN A 41 0.03 3.00 -6.32
CA ASN A 41 -0.83 2.99 -7.49
C ASN A 41 -0.21 3.73 -8.68
N ASP A 42 0.39 4.90 -8.41
CA ASP A 42 1.06 5.70 -9.44
C ASP A 42 2.29 4.99 -10.00
N LEU A 43 3.18 4.52 -9.13
CA LEU A 43 4.38 3.76 -9.51
C LEU A 43 4.03 2.50 -10.32
N LYS A 44 2.92 1.84 -9.99
CA LYS A 44 2.48 0.58 -10.61
C LYS A 44 1.79 0.79 -11.97
N TYR A 45 0.81 1.68 -12.03
CA TYR A 45 -0.10 1.78 -13.18
C TYR A 45 0.13 3.00 -14.07
N ASN A 46 0.77 4.06 -13.56
CA ASN A 46 1.04 5.26 -14.34
C ASN A 46 2.49 5.28 -14.83
N GLN A 47 3.43 4.85 -13.99
CA GLN A 47 4.87 4.87 -14.32
C GLN A 47 5.44 3.51 -14.71
N PHE A 48 4.74 2.41 -14.39
CA PHE A 48 5.22 1.04 -14.59
C PHE A 48 6.60 0.75 -13.97
N ALA A 49 6.97 1.50 -12.92
CA ALA A 49 8.26 1.43 -12.25
C ALA A 49 8.36 0.24 -11.28
N VAL A 50 7.20 -0.27 -10.79
CA VAL A 50 7.16 -1.38 -9.83
C VAL A 50 6.20 -2.48 -10.28
N SER A 51 6.51 -3.73 -9.92
CA SER A 51 5.70 -4.89 -10.30
C SER A 51 5.07 -5.62 -9.11
N LYS A 52 5.84 -5.88 -8.05
CA LYS A 52 5.41 -6.56 -6.83
C LYS A 52 5.89 -5.76 -5.63
N ILE A 53 4.98 -5.41 -4.75
CA ILE A 53 5.27 -4.61 -3.54
C ILE A 53 5.18 -5.52 -2.32
N LEU A 54 6.18 -5.42 -1.44
CA LEU A 54 6.16 -6.06 -0.12
C LEU A 54 5.95 -4.99 0.96
N VAL A 55 4.95 -5.21 1.80
CA VAL A 55 4.68 -4.40 2.99
C VAL A 55 4.94 -5.24 4.21
N ILE A 56 5.74 -4.71 5.13
CA ILE A 56 6.05 -5.34 6.42
C ILE A 56 5.32 -4.55 7.50
N ALA A 57 4.43 -5.20 8.25
CA ALA A 57 3.62 -4.53 9.25
C ALA A 57 3.40 -5.41 10.50
N PRO A 58 3.04 -4.81 11.65
CA PRO A 58 2.58 -5.59 12.79
C PRO A 58 1.36 -6.44 12.41
N LYS A 59 1.27 -7.66 12.94
CA LYS A 59 0.24 -8.65 12.58
C LYS A 59 -1.18 -8.09 12.41
N LYS A 60 -1.70 -7.34 13.39
CA LYS A 60 -3.06 -6.76 13.33
C LYS A 60 -3.27 -5.77 12.17
N VAL A 61 -2.20 -5.04 11.82
CA VAL A 61 -2.20 -4.08 10.71
C VAL A 61 -2.15 -4.83 9.38
N ALA A 62 -1.31 -5.87 9.30
CA ALA A 62 -1.19 -6.75 8.14
C ALA A 62 -2.52 -7.48 7.83
N GLU A 63 -3.26 -7.88 8.86
CA GLU A 63 -4.53 -8.61 8.73
C GLU A 63 -5.65 -7.79 8.10
N SER A 64 -5.68 -6.47 8.28
CA SER A 64 -6.89 -5.71 7.95
C SER A 64 -6.71 -4.29 7.42
N THR A 65 -5.67 -3.57 7.85
CA THR A 65 -5.60 -2.12 7.59
C THR A 65 -5.45 -1.82 6.11
N TRP A 66 -4.54 -2.49 5.41
CA TRP A 66 -4.25 -2.23 4.00
C TRP A 66 -5.43 -2.57 3.09
N VAL A 67 -6.03 -3.75 3.28
CA VAL A 67 -7.18 -4.20 2.49
C VAL A 67 -8.39 -3.30 2.71
N LYS A 68 -8.71 -2.98 3.97
CA LYS A 68 -9.85 -2.10 4.30
C LYS A 68 -9.64 -0.68 3.79
N GLU A 69 -8.41 -0.16 3.85
CA GLU A 69 -8.13 1.19 3.39
C GLU A 69 -8.27 1.29 1.87
N ALA A 70 -7.68 0.36 1.11
CA ALA A 70 -7.82 0.32 -0.34
C ALA A 70 -9.29 0.23 -0.77
N ALA A 71 -10.09 -0.59 -0.08
CA ALA A 71 -11.52 -0.75 -0.36
C ALA A 71 -12.35 0.54 -0.20
N LYS A 72 -11.90 1.54 0.57
CA LYS A 72 -12.64 2.81 0.75
C LYS A 72 -12.53 3.74 -0.45
N TRP A 73 -11.41 3.70 -1.16
CA TRP A 73 -11.03 4.73 -2.13
C TRP A 73 -11.17 4.21 -3.56
N GLY A 74 -11.83 4.98 -4.42
CA GLY A 74 -12.19 4.52 -5.77
C GLY A 74 -10.97 4.26 -6.65
N HIS A 75 -9.92 5.09 -6.54
CA HIS A 75 -8.70 4.96 -7.33
C HIS A 75 -7.80 3.79 -6.91
N LEU A 76 -8.06 3.17 -5.76
CA LEU A 76 -7.24 2.07 -5.23
C LEU A 76 -7.87 0.68 -5.46
N GLN A 77 -9.08 0.61 -6.00
CA GLN A 77 -9.80 -0.66 -6.19
C GLN A 77 -9.09 -1.64 -7.14
N LEU A 78 -8.20 -1.13 -7.99
CA LEU A 78 -7.40 -1.95 -8.91
C LEU A 78 -6.28 -2.71 -8.20
N LEU A 79 -5.81 -2.22 -7.05
CA LEU A 79 -4.71 -2.85 -6.31
C LEU A 79 -5.17 -4.15 -5.65
N ARG A 80 -4.55 -5.27 -6.06
CA ARG A 80 -4.76 -6.56 -5.41
C ARG A 80 -3.80 -6.70 -4.23
N ILE A 81 -4.36 -6.66 -3.02
CA ILE A 81 -3.61 -6.73 -1.77
C ILE A 81 -3.86 -8.11 -1.13
N ILE A 82 -2.80 -8.88 -0.90
CA ILE A 82 -2.88 -10.19 -0.24
C ILE A 82 -2.07 -10.20 1.06
N PRO A 83 -2.72 -10.43 2.21
CA PRO A 83 -2.02 -10.74 3.45
C PRO A 83 -1.38 -12.14 3.38
N ALA A 84 -0.06 -12.21 3.51
CA ALA A 84 0.71 -13.44 3.59
C ALA A 84 0.97 -13.80 5.06
N LEU A 85 -0.07 -14.28 5.74
CA LEU A 85 -0.06 -14.56 7.18
C LEU A 85 -0.36 -16.04 7.49
N GLY A 86 -0.05 -16.44 8.73
CA GLY A 86 -0.32 -17.79 9.24
C GLY A 86 0.82 -18.78 9.02
N THR A 87 0.46 -20.06 8.80
CA THR A 87 1.44 -21.15 8.63
C THR A 87 2.30 -20.95 7.39
N LEU A 88 3.45 -21.63 7.35
CA LEU A 88 4.36 -21.60 6.19
C LEU A 88 3.62 -21.88 4.88
N THR A 89 2.80 -22.93 4.85
CA THR A 89 2.02 -23.32 3.66
C THR A 89 1.06 -22.22 3.20
N LYS A 90 0.38 -21.54 4.13
CA LYS A 90 -0.52 -20.41 3.80
C LYS A 90 0.25 -19.23 3.21
N ARG A 91 1.40 -18.88 3.81
CA ARG A 91 2.26 -17.79 3.35
C ARG A 91 2.83 -18.06 1.96
N VAL A 92 3.35 -19.27 1.72
CA VAL A 92 3.86 -19.68 0.40
C VAL A 92 2.75 -19.63 -0.65
N LYS A 93 1.55 -20.13 -0.33
CA LYS A 93 0.40 -20.05 -1.26
C LYS A 93 0.01 -18.60 -1.57
N ALA A 94 -0.02 -17.73 -0.55
CA ALA A 94 -0.33 -16.31 -0.70
C ALA A 94 0.68 -15.61 -1.62
N LEU A 95 1.98 -15.83 -1.40
CA LEU A 95 3.06 -15.24 -2.21
C LEU A 95 3.08 -15.76 -3.66
N ASN A 96 2.63 -16.99 -3.89
CA ASN A 96 2.50 -17.57 -5.24
C ASN A 96 1.20 -17.16 -5.95
N THR A 97 0.29 -16.47 -5.27
CA THR A 97 -0.94 -15.95 -5.89
C THR A 97 -0.62 -14.59 -6.53
N PRO A 98 -1.02 -14.35 -7.80
CA PRO A 98 -0.79 -13.05 -8.44
C PRO A 98 -1.46 -11.91 -7.68
N ALA A 99 -0.66 -10.98 -7.19
CA ALA A 99 -1.09 -9.76 -6.50
C ALA A 99 -0.14 -8.61 -6.79
N ASP A 100 -0.58 -7.40 -6.47
CA ASP A 100 0.23 -6.19 -6.62
C ASP A 100 0.96 -5.88 -5.30
N ILE A 101 0.30 -6.11 -4.15
CA ILE A 101 0.84 -5.85 -2.82
C ILE A 101 0.71 -7.11 -1.94
N TYR A 102 1.82 -7.53 -1.34
CA TYR A 102 1.87 -8.59 -0.34
C TYR A 102 2.16 -7.99 1.03
N VAL A 103 1.37 -8.36 2.04
CA VAL A 103 1.52 -7.82 3.40
C VAL A 103 1.90 -8.93 4.37
N ILE A 104 3.03 -8.79 5.06
CA ILE A 104 3.54 -9.73 6.07
C ILE A 104 3.53 -9.14 7.47
#